data_AF-G2GYK3-F1
#
_entry.id   AF-G2GYK3-F1
#
_cell.length_a   1.000
_cell.length_b   1.000
_cell.length_c   1.000
_cell.angle_alpha   90.00
_cell.angle_beta   90.00
_cell.angle_gamma   90.00
#
_symmetry.space_group_name_H-M   'P 1'
#
loop_
_entity.id
_entity.type
_entity.pdbx_description
1 polymer ?
#
loop_
_entity_poly.entity_id
_entity_poly.type
_entity_poly.pdbx_seq_one_letter_code
_entity_poly.pdbx_strand_id
1 'polypeptide(L)'
;FFAISGLYQTLNFFGVKDEDKTGLTNKIKDLCKKDYPDIVIYSENRDRYNTFNKCANAVFANALLFNVLNLPSSHIKAVKKINNTNIRWTLGYGILSQNI
;
A
#
# COMPACT_ATOMS: atom_id res chain seq x y z
N PHE A 1 -2.84 5.93 10.24
CA PHE A 1 -3.40 4.56 10.10
C PHE A 1 -2.36 3.60 9.53
N PHE A 2 -2.45 2.30 9.82
CA PHE A 2 -1.54 1.29 9.26
C PHE A 2 -2.18 0.58 8.07
N ALA A 3 -1.55 0.71 6.91
CA ALA A 3 -1.91 -0.02 5.70
C ALA A 3 -1.14 -1.35 5.65
N ILE A 4 -1.87 -2.46 5.69
CA ILE A 4 -1.33 -3.84 5.70
C ILE A 4 -1.68 -4.58 4.39
N SER A 5 -1.11 -5.77 4.19
CA SER A 5 -1.47 -6.68 3.08
C SER A 5 -1.42 -6.02 1.69
N GLY A 6 -2.50 -6.01 0.91
CA GLY A 6 -2.53 -5.42 -0.43
C GLY A 6 -2.29 -3.91 -0.45
N LEU A 7 -2.76 -3.19 0.57
CA LEU A 7 -2.48 -1.76 0.73
C LEU A 7 -1.01 -1.51 1.03
N TYR A 8 -0.37 -2.36 1.85
CA TYR A 8 1.08 -2.31 2.05
C TYR A 8 1.82 -2.46 0.72
N GLN A 9 1.50 -3.46 -0.10
CA GLN A 9 2.21 -3.68 -1.36
C GLN A 9 2.04 -2.49 -2.32
N THR A 10 0.82 -1.94 -2.39
CA THR A 10 0.49 -0.80 -3.25
C THR A 10 1.26 0.45 -2.84
N LEU A 11 1.32 0.77 -1.56
CA LEU A 11 2.06 1.94 -1.06
C LEU A 11 3.58 1.71 -1.12
N ASN A 12 4.04 0.51 -0.78
CA ASN A 12 5.47 0.15 -0.81
C ASN A 12 6.05 0.23 -2.23
N PHE A 13 5.26 -0.05 -3.26
CA PHE A 13 5.65 0.15 -4.67
C PHE A 13 6.13 1.59 -4.94
N PHE A 14 5.48 2.59 -4.32
CA PHE A 14 5.89 3.98 -4.42
C PHE A 14 7.08 4.36 -3.52
N GLY A 15 7.63 3.42 -2.76
CA GLY A 15 8.68 3.68 -1.76
C GLY A 15 8.19 4.51 -0.58
N VAL A 16 6.88 4.52 -0.36
CA VAL A 16 6.21 5.39 0.59
C VAL A 16 6.24 4.77 1.97
N LYS A 17 6.88 5.46 2.92
CA LYS A 17 6.89 5.08 4.34
C LYS A 17 5.75 5.75 5.11
N ASP A 18 5.38 6.95 4.70
CA ASP A 18 4.34 7.77 5.30
C ASP A 18 3.83 8.77 4.25
N GLU A 19 2.52 8.84 4.03
CA GLU A 19 1.92 9.72 3.01
C GLU A 19 0.56 10.24 3.44
N ASP A 20 0.25 11.44 2.96
CA ASP A 20 -1.08 12.01 2.97
C ASP A 20 -1.79 11.82 1.62
N LYS A 21 -3.03 12.31 1.52
CA LYS A 21 -3.83 12.25 0.30
C LYS A 21 -3.15 12.92 -0.90
N THR A 22 -2.54 14.07 -0.68
CA THR A 22 -1.99 14.90 -1.75
C THR A 22 -0.76 14.23 -2.36
N GLY A 23 0.16 13.80 -1.51
CA GLY A 23 1.38 13.12 -1.89
C GLY A 23 1.11 11.81 -2.63
N LEU A 24 0.19 10.98 -2.12
CA LEU A 24 -0.19 9.73 -2.79
C LEU A 24 -0.84 10.00 -4.15
N THR A 25 -1.76 10.97 -4.21
CA THR A 25 -2.44 11.34 -5.47
C THR A 25 -1.45 11.81 -6.53
N ASN A 26 -0.43 12.58 -6.16
CA ASN A 26 0.57 13.07 -7.11
C ASN A 26 1.44 11.92 -7.65
N LYS A 27 1.88 11.00 -6.79
CA LYS A 27 2.65 9.82 -7.20
C LYS A 27 1.85 8.91 -8.14
N ILE A 28 0.55 8.75 -7.87
CA ILE A 28 -0.36 7.98 -8.74
C ILE A 28 -0.50 8.64 -10.11
N LYS A 29 -0.72 9.96 -10.14
CA LYS A 29 -0.81 10.71 -11.40
C LYS A 29 0.46 10.59 -12.25
N ASP A 30 1.63 10.59 -11.63
CA ASP A 30 2.90 10.37 -12.33
C ASP A 30 2.99 8.95 -12.90
N LEU A 31 2.74 7.92 -12.07
CA LEU A 31 2.80 6.52 -12.50
C LEU A 31 1.84 6.20 -13.64
N CYS A 32 0.59 6.65 -13.54
CA CYS A 32 -0.47 6.34 -14.50
C CYS A 32 -0.28 7.01 -15.86
N LYS A 33 0.70 7.91 -16.01
CA LYS A 33 1.09 8.54 -17.28
C LYS A 33 2.29 7.88 -17.94
N LYS A 34 3.00 7.00 -17.23
CA LYS A 34 4.18 6.33 -17.77
C LYS A 34 3.77 5.22 -18.73
N ASP A 35 4.60 5.00 -19.75
CA ASP A 35 4.44 3.85 -20.61
C ASP A 35 4.81 2.57 -19.87
N TYR A 36 4.20 1.46 -20.27
CA TYR A 36 4.39 0.18 -19.59
C TYR A 36 5.87 -0.22 -19.38
N PRO A 37 6.78 -0.05 -20.36
CA PRO A 37 8.21 -0.36 -20.15
C PRO A 37 8.84 0.44 -19.00
N ASP A 38 8.50 1.71 -18.84
CA ASP A 38 9.03 2.55 -17.76
C ASP A 38 8.51 2.08 -16.40
N ILE A 39 7.26 1.62 -16.35
CA ILE A 39 6.68 1.03 -15.14
C ILE A 39 7.40 -0.28 -14.79
N VAL A 40 7.74 -1.10 -15.80
CA VAL A 40 8.52 -2.34 -15.60
C VAL A 40 9.88 -2.02 -14.99
N ILE A 41 10.65 -1.11 -15.58
CA ILE A 41 11.95 -0.66 -15.06
C ILE A 41 11.82 -0.12 -13.62
N TYR A 42 10.79 0.69 -13.37
CA TYR A 42 10.50 1.20 -12.04
C TYR A 42 10.17 0.08 -11.03
N SER A 43 9.53 -0.98 -11.49
CA SER A 43 9.07 -2.11 -10.66
C SER A 43 10.15 -3.15 -10.34
N GLU A 44 11.13 -3.36 -11.22
CA GLU A 44 12.12 -4.45 -11.14
C GLU A 44 12.90 -4.48 -9.81
N ASN A 45 13.11 -3.31 -9.20
CA ASN A 45 13.85 -3.18 -7.94
C ASN A 45 12.96 -3.05 -6.70
N ARG A 46 11.64 -3.06 -6.85
CA ARG A 46 10.70 -2.67 -5.78
C ARG A 46 9.59 -3.69 -5.52
N ASP A 47 9.18 -4.44 -6.54
CA ASP A 47 8.04 -5.33 -6.42
C ASP A 47 8.12 -6.52 -7.40
N ARG A 48 7.90 -7.73 -6.87
CA ARG A 48 7.89 -8.98 -7.65
C ARG A 48 6.52 -9.27 -8.29
N TYR A 49 5.48 -8.51 -7.95
CA TYR A 49 4.12 -8.70 -8.46
C TYR A 49 3.89 -7.94 -9.76
N ASN A 50 3.08 -8.54 -10.65
CA ASN A 50 2.73 -8.04 -11.98
C ASN A 50 2.52 -6.51 -12.03
N THR A 51 3.30 -5.88 -12.91
CA THR A 51 3.42 -4.44 -13.11
C THR A 51 2.19 -3.82 -13.79
N PHE A 52 1.41 -4.62 -14.52
CA PHE A 52 0.28 -4.14 -15.31
C PHE A 52 -0.81 -3.45 -14.46
N ASN A 53 -1.08 -3.97 -13.26
CA ASN A 53 -2.18 -3.48 -12.42
C ASN A 53 -1.78 -2.38 -11.43
N LYS A 54 -0.53 -1.87 -11.47
CA LYS A 54 -0.02 -0.96 -10.43
C LYS A 54 -0.79 0.36 -10.37
N CYS A 55 -1.05 0.98 -11.53
CA CYS A 55 -1.85 2.21 -11.58
C CYS A 55 -3.27 1.97 -11.05
N ALA A 56 -3.96 0.94 -11.53
CA ALA A 56 -5.33 0.62 -11.10
C ALA A 56 -5.43 0.33 -9.59
N ASN A 57 -4.51 -0.48 -9.05
CA ASN A 57 -4.45 -0.78 -7.61
C ASN A 57 -4.20 0.49 -6.79
N ALA A 58 -3.35 1.39 -7.27
CA ALA A 58 -3.04 2.62 -6.56
C ALA A 58 -4.21 3.62 -6.57
N VAL A 59 -4.90 3.76 -7.71
CA VAL A 59 -6.14 4.55 -7.80
C VAL A 59 -7.19 4.01 -6.84
N PHE A 60 -7.40 2.69 -6.83
CA PHE A 60 -8.33 2.05 -5.89
C PHE A 60 -7.94 2.30 -4.43
N ALA A 61 -6.66 2.09 -4.08
CA ALA A 61 -6.17 2.31 -2.72
C ALA A 61 -6.38 3.77 -2.28
N ASN A 62 -6.06 4.74 -3.14
CA ASN A 62 -6.24 6.16 -2.82
C ASN A 62 -7.73 6.52 -2.59
N ALA A 63 -8.62 6.02 -3.44
CA ALA A 63 -10.06 6.22 -3.28
C ALA A 63 -10.60 5.56 -2.01
N LEU A 64 -10.21 4.31 -1.74
CA LEU A 64 -10.61 3.59 -0.53
C LEU A 64 -10.17 4.35 0.72
N LEU A 65 -8.90 4.73 0.80
CA LEU A 65 -8.33 5.37 1.99
C LEU A 65 -8.91 6.76 2.24
N PHE A 66 -9.00 7.59 1.20
CA PHE A 66 -9.25 9.03 1.41
C PHE A 66 -10.64 9.52 1.00
N ASN A 67 -11.40 8.72 0.26
CA ASN A 67 -12.77 9.08 -0.12
C ASN A 67 -13.79 8.18 0.60
N VAL A 68 -13.55 6.86 0.66
CA VAL A 68 -14.50 5.92 1.28
C VAL A 68 -14.32 5.88 2.80
N LEU A 69 -13.09 5.68 3.28
CA LEU A 69 -12.78 5.61 4.71
C LEU A 69 -12.61 7.00 5.36
N ASN A 70 -12.70 8.07 4.55
CA ASN A 70 -12.59 9.46 4.99
C ASN A 70 -11.38 9.71 5.90
N LEU A 71 -10.18 9.37 5.43
CA LEU A 71 -8.91 9.61 6.13
C LEU A 71 -8.11 10.84 5.63
N PRO A 72 -8.73 11.98 5.22
CA PRO A 72 -8.09 13.00 4.38
C PRO A 72 -6.92 13.73 5.05
N SER A 73 -6.93 13.87 6.37
CA SER A 73 -5.88 14.51 7.17
C SER A 73 -4.92 13.51 7.81
N SER A 74 -5.13 12.21 7.56
CA SER A 74 -4.36 11.15 8.18
C SER A 74 -3.16 10.76 7.35
N HIS A 75 -2.04 10.65 8.04
CA HIS A 75 -0.85 9.99 7.56
C HIS A 75 -1.04 8.46 7.55
N ILE A 76 -0.76 7.84 6.40
CA ILE A 76 -0.89 6.40 6.21
C ILE A 76 0.48 5.77 6.08
N LYS A 77 0.76 4.84 7.00
CA LYS A 77 2.02 4.13 7.09
C LYS A 77 1.86 2.72 6.55
N ALA A 78 2.61 2.39 5.50
CA ALA A 78 2.67 1.04 4.96
C ALA A 78 3.47 0.14 5.91
N VAL A 79 2.85 -0.90 6.47
CA VAL A 79 3.49 -1.80 7.43
C VAL A 79 3.29 -3.26 7.05
N LYS A 80 4.41 -3.98 6.91
CA LYS A 80 4.41 -5.45 6.75
C LYS A 80 4.70 -6.17 8.07
N LYS A 81 5.63 -5.63 8.87
CA LYS A 81 6.11 -6.24 10.12
C LYS A 81 6.23 -5.21 11.23
N ILE A 82 5.99 -5.64 12.47
CA ILE A 82 6.42 -4.96 13.70
C ILE A 82 7.22 -5.97 14.53
N ASN A 83 8.37 -5.57 15.06
CA ASN A 83 9.27 -6.44 15.83
C ASN A 83 9.51 -7.80 15.15
N ASN A 84 9.86 -7.74 13.87
CA ASN A 84 10.07 -8.89 12.97
C ASN A 84 8.86 -9.82 12.73
N THR A 85 7.70 -9.51 13.29
CA THR A 85 6.47 -10.30 13.17
C THR A 85 5.54 -9.71 12.11
N ASN A 86 5.04 -10.55 11.20
CA ASN A 86 4.09 -10.10 10.17
C ASN A 86 2.77 -9.66 10.80
N ILE A 87 2.28 -8.47 10.45
CA ILE A 87 0.98 -8.00 10.92
C ILE A 87 -0.12 -8.60 10.05
N ARG A 88 -0.85 -9.56 10.62
CA ARG A 88 -1.99 -10.24 10.02
C ARG A 88 -3.01 -10.59 11.10
N TRP A 89 -4.27 -10.72 10.71
CA TRP A 89 -5.35 -11.14 11.61
C TRP A 89 -5.07 -12.51 12.24
N THR A 90 -4.30 -13.37 11.57
CA THR A 90 -3.92 -14.71 12.05
C THR A 90 -3.15 -14.68 13.36
N LEU A 91 -2.37 -13.63 13.63
CA LEU A 91 -1.67 -13.47 14.91
C LEU A 91 -2.68 -13.25 16.04
N GLY A 92 -3.64 -12.35 15.83
CA GLY A 92 -4.72 -12.10 16.79
C GLY A 92 -5.58 -13.35 17.02
N TYR A 93 -5.91 -14.08 15.96
CA TYR A 93 -6.61 -15.35 16.06
C TYR A 93 -5.84 -16.36 16.92
N GLY A 94 -4.53 -16.50 16.72
CA GLY A 94 -3.70 -17.40 17.52
C GLY A 94 -3.66 -17.01 19.00
N ILE A 95 -3.56 -15.72 19.31
CA ILE A 95 -3.62 -15.22 20.69
C ILE A 95 -4.98 -15.53 21.34
N LEU A 96 -6.08 -15.30 20.62
CA LEU A 96 -7.42 -15.58 21.15
C LEU A 96 -7.66 -17.08 21.35
N SER A 97 -7.20 -17.92 20.43
CA SER A 97 -7.39 -19.37 20.48
C SER A 97 -6.60 -20.07 21.59
N GLN A 98 -5.61 -19.39 22.18
CA GLN A 98 -4.87 -19.89 23.35
C GLN A 98 -5.54 -19.54 24.69
N ASN A 99 -6.54 -18.66 24.67
CA ASN A 99 -7.24 -18.14 25.86
C ASN A 99 -8.72 -18.57 25.92
N ILE A 100 -9.13 -19.51 25.06
CA ILE A 100 -10.43 -20.21 25.06
C ILE A 100 -10.15 -21.67 25.37
#